data_AF-A0A844F8L5-F1
#
_entry.id   AF-A0A844F8L5-F1
#
_cell.length_a   1.000
_cell.length_b   1.000
_cell.length_c   1.000
_cell.angle_alpha   90.00
_cell.angle_beta   90.00
_cell.angle_gamma   90.00
#
_symmetry.space_group_name_H-M   'P 1'
#
loop_
_entity.id
_entity.type
_entity.pdbx_description
1 polymer ?
#
loop_
_entity_poly.entity_id
_entity_poly.type
_entity_poly.pdbx_seq_one_letter_code
_entity_poly.pdbx_strand_id
1 'polypeptide(L)'
;MIGYYNYTVVLTYISLASSVFGMTQAIHGRFKTAILCLAISGLCDMFDGKIARTKKDRTEDEKAFGIQIDSLCDVVCFGAFPALICYLLGVRGPIGIAAIILYCVNSVVRLAYFNVMEAKNALVTETGEKYYRGLPITSMAIVLPLVFMVQFFVPDYIFRLCLVLALIIVGILFVVDFKLKKPNNATLAVLVAVVGVAVLIMLIFTNYRISFHAGWPWFTRWVH
;
A
#
# COMPACT_ATOMS: atom_id res chain seq x y z
N MET A 1 18.81 -20.13 -12.93
CA MET A 1 17.56 -19.82 -12.20
C MET A 1 16.72 -18.90 -13.07
N ILE A 2 15.40 -19.05 -13.08
CA ILE A 2 14.50 -18.13 -13.80
C ILE A 2 14.37 -16.85 -12.95
N GLY A 3 14.58 -15.69 -13.56
CA GLY A 3 14.44 -14.37 -12.92
C GLY A 3 15.75 -13.63 -12.65
N TYR A 4 15.64 -12.33 -12.37
CA TYR A 4 16.75 -11.45 -11.98
C TYR A 4 16.70 -11.20 -10.46
N TYR A 5 17.88 -11.16 -9.81
CA TYR A 5 18.02 -11.08 -8.35
C TYR A 5 18.97 -9.95 -7.90
N ASN A 6 19.02 -8.87 -8.67
CA ASN A 6 19.87 -7.73 -8.38
C ASN A 6 19.42 -6.99 -7.12
N TYR A 7 20.31 -6.21 -6.51
CA TYR A 7 20.00 -5.40 -5.32
C TYR A 7 18.78 -4.46 -5.51
N THR A 8 18.50 -4.09 -6.75
CA THR A 8 17.36 -3.26 -7.16
C THR A 8 16.00 -3.97 -7.17
N VAL A 9 15.95 -5.29 -6.99
CA VAL A 9 14.68 -6.05 -6.86
C VAL A 9 14.59 -6.76 -5.52
N VAL A 10 15.72 -6.94 -4.84
CA VAL A 10 15.78 -7.45 -3.46
C VAL A 10 14.94 -6.58 -2.53
N LEU A 11 14.96 -5.26 -2.71
CA LEU A 11 14.17 -4.36 -1.88
C LEU A 11 12.65 -4.53 -2.12
N THR A 12 12.24 -4.74 -3.37
CA THR A 12 10.87 -5.13 -3.72
C THR A 12 10.47 -6.44 -3.03
N TYR A 13 11.34 -7.45 -3.02
CA TYR A 13 11.08 -8.72 -2.33
C TYR A 13 10.99 -8.58 -0.81
N ILE A 14 11.80 -7.71 -0.20
CA ILE A 14 11.71 -7.38 1.23
C ILE A 14 10.36 -6.70 1.53
N SER A 15 9.94 -5.77 0.67
CA SER A 15 8.63 -5.11 0.78
C SER A 15 7.49 -6.13 0.74
N LEU A 16 7.53 -7.07 -0.22
CA LEU A 16 6.57 -8.16 -0.33
C LEU A 16 6.57 -9.07 0.91
N ALA A 17 7.75 -9.50 1.38
CA ALA A 17 7.87 -10.34 2.56
C ALA A 17 7.32 -9.66 3.81
N SER A 18 7.59 -8.36 3.99
CA SER A 18 7.01 -7.54 5.07
C SER A 18 5.49 -7.53 4.99
N SER A 19 4.93 -7.29 3.80
CA SER A 19 3.48 -7.26 3.60
C SER A 19 2.81 -8.62 3.85
N VAL A 20 3.39 -9.72 3.38
CA VAL A 20 2.85 -11.08 3.61
C VAL A 20 2.88 -11.44 5.11
N PHE A 21 3.98 -11.10 5.81
CA PHE A 21 4.04 -11.26 7.25
C PHE A 21 2.99 -10.39 7.95
N GLY A 22 2.83 -9.13 7.51
CA GLY A 22 1.82 -8.20 8.02
C GLY A 22 0.38 -8.69 7.81
N MET A 23 0.06 -9.26 6.64
CA MET A 23 -1.24 -9.91 6.35
C MET A 23 -1.51 -11.04 7.35
N THR A 24 -0.49 -11.86 7.59
CA THR A 24 -0.58 -12.96 8.57
C THR A 24 -0.85 -12.40 9.96
N GLN A 25 -0.16 -11.35 10.39
CA GLN A 25 -0.42 -10.71 11.68
C GLN A 25 -1.83 -10.11 11.76
N ALA A 26 -2.34 -9.51 10.68
CA ALA A 26 -3.70 -8.98 10.62
C ALA A 26 -4.76 -10.09 10.82
N ILE A 27 -4.57 -11.25 10.18
CA ILE A 27 -5.45 -12.42 10.33
C ILE A 27 -5.46 -12.91 11.78
N HIS A 28 -4.34 -12.84 12.49
CA HIS A 28 -4.27 -13.17 13.92
C HIS A 28 -4.75 -12.03 14.84
N GLY A 29 -5.38 -10.99 14.30
CA GLY A 29 -5.89 -9.84 15.05
C GLY A 29 -4.82 -8.86 15.54
N ARG A 30 -3.55 -9.06 15.17
CA ARG A 30 -2.41 -8.20 15.56
C ARG A 30 -2.28 -7.02 14.58
N PHE A 31 -3.30 -6.17 14.54
CA PHE A 31 -3.39 -5.05 13.60
C PHE A 31 -2.27 -4.01 13.78
N LYS A 32 -1.75 -3.84 14.99
CA LYS A 32 -0.56 -3.02 15.28
C LYS A 32 0.63 -3.41 14.42
N THR A 33 0.99 -4.69 14.46
CA THR A 33 2.11 -5.22 13.70
C THR A 33 1.82 -5.19 12.21
N ALA A 34 0.58 -5.46 11.80
CA ALA A 34 0.19 -5.38 10.39
C ALA A 34 0.39 -3.98 9.80
N ILE A 35 -0.04 -2.93 10.50
CA ILE A 35 0.11 -1.55 10.01
C ILE A 35 1.57 -1.09 10.06
N LEU A 36 2.35 -1.55 11.05
CA LEU A 36 3.81 -1.36 11.04
C LEU A 36 4.44 -2.01 9.80
N CYS A 37 4.07 -3.24 9.46
CA CYS A 37 4.57 -3.92 8.26
C CYS A 37 4.18 -3.19 6.97
N LEU A 38 2.97 -2.62 6.90
CA LEU A 38 2.53 -1.80 5.77
C LEU A 38 3.38 -0.52 5.64
N ALA A 39 3.66 0.15 6.77
CA ALA A 39 4.52 1.34 6.79
C ALA A 39 5.96 1.01 6.38
N ILE A 40 6.51 -0.12 6.84
CA ILE A 40 7.83 -0.63 6.42
C ILE A 40 7.84 -0.92 4.92
N SER A 41 6.79 -1.57 4.38
CA SER A 41 6.67 -1.84 2.95
C SER A 41 6.65 -0.55 2.12
N GLY A 42 5.90 0.48 2.56
CA GLY A 42 5.91 1.81 1.92
C GLY A 42 7.27 2.51 1.99
N LEU A 43 8.00 2.34 3.09
CA LEU A 43 9.37 2.85 3.22
C LEU A 43 10.33 2.16 2.25
N CYS A 44 10.24 0.83 2.13
CA CYS A 44 11.03 0.04 1.18
C CYS A 44 10.78 0.48 -0.26
N ASP A 45 9.52 0.64 -0.67
CA ASP A 45 9.15 1.11 -2.01
C ASP A 45 9.77 2.49 -2.34
N MET A 46 9.68 3.43 -1.39
CA MET A 46 10.26 4.77 -1.58
C MET A 46 11.78 4.72 -1.77
N PHE A 47 12.46 3.79 -1.10
CA PHE A 47 13.89 3.56 -1.29
C PHE A 47 14.19 2.83 -2.60
N ASP A 48 13.35 1.87 -3.01
CA ASP A 48 13.55 1.10 -4.25
C ASP A 48 13.54 1.99 -5.47
N GLY A 49 12.56 2.89 -5.57
CA GLY A 49 12.50 3.89 -6.64
C GLY A 49 13.70 4.85 -6.66
N LYS A 50 14.42 5.05 -5.53
CA LYS A 50 15.66 5.85 -5.51
C LYS A 50 16.87 5.00 -5.91
N ILE A 51 17.01 3.80 -5.38
CA ILE A 51 18.12 2.89 -5.64
C ILE A 51 18.13 2.43 -7.09
N ALA A 52 16.95 2.15 -7.66
CA ALA A 52 16.75 1.80 -9.06
C ALA A 52 17.29 2.88 -10.03
N ARG A 53 17.32 4.16 -9.63
CA ARG A 53 17.84 5.28 -10.42
C ARG A 53 19.37 5.45 -10.34
N THR A 54 20.01 4.84 -9.35
CA THR A 54 21.47 4.95 -9.15
C THR A 54 22.24 3.91 -9.98
N LYS A 55 21.59 2.83 -10.41
CA LYS A 55 22.23 1.79 -11.25
C LYS A 55 22.41 2.30 -12.68
N LYS A 56 23.66 2.65 -13.04
CA LYS A 56 24.03 3.15 -14.38
C LYS A 56 24.12 2.04 -15.44
N ASP A 57 24.39 0.80 -15.04
CA ASP A 57 24.61 -0.34 -15.93
C ASP A 57 23.49 -1.40 -15.80
N ARG A 58 22.24 -1.02 -16.09
CA ARG A 58 21.13 -1.97 -16.22
C ARG A 58 20.97 -2.38 -17.67
N THR A 59 20.84 -3.67 -17.93
CA THR A 59 20.35 -4.13 -19.23
C THR A 59 18.87 -3.78 -19.37
N GLU A 60 18.39 -3.63 -20.61
CA GLU A 60 16.97 -3.34 -20.86
C GLU A 60 16.06 -4.45 -20.30
N ASP A 61 16.48 -5.71 -20.37
CA ASP A 61 15.73 -6.85 -19.81
C ASP A 61 15.64 -6.78 -18.28
N GLU A 62 16.72 -6.40 -17.58
CA GLU A 62 16.71 -6.24 -16.12
C GLU A 62 15.78 -5.11 -15.67
N LYS A 63 15.71 -4.04 -16.47
CA LYS A 63 14.85 -2.90 -16.20
C LYS A 63 13.39 -3.27 -16.45
N ALA A 64 13.08 -3.90 -17.58
CA ALA A 64 11.74 -4.36 -17.92
C ALA A 64 11.21 -5.37 -16.88
N PHE A 65 12.04 -6.34 -16.50
CA PHE A 65 11.69 -7.31 -15.45
C PHE A 65 11.46 -6.63 -14.10
N GLY A 66 12.33 -5.70 -13.72
CA GLY A 66 12.20 -4.94 -12.47
C GLY A 66 10.88 -4.18 -12.39
N ILE A 67 10.48 -3.50 -13.47
CA ILE A 67 9.20 -2.77 -13.54
C ILE A 67 8.00 -3.71 -13.33
N GLN A 68 8.03 -4.90 -13.93
CA GLN A 68 6.93 -5.87 -13.79
C GLN A 68 6.86 -6.46 -12.39
N ILE A 69 7.99 -6.85 -11.81
CA ILE A 69 8.05 -7.39 -10.44
C ILE A 69 7.61 -6.34 -9.42
N ASP A 70 8.06 -5.10 -9.56
CA ASP A 70 7.66 -3.97 -8.72
C ASP A 70 6.14 -3.80 -8.71
N SER A 71 5.53 -3.73 -9.89
CA SER A 71 4.09 -3.59 -10.04
C SER A 71 3.30 -4.77 -9.45
N LEU A 72 3.77 -6.00 -9.66
CA LEU A 72 3.10 -7.19 -9.11
C LEU A 72 3.18 -7.20 -7.58
N CYS A 73 4.33 -6.83 -7.02
CA CYS A 73 4.50 -6.71 -5.57
C CYS A 73 3.63 -5.57 -5.01
N ASP A 74 3.54 -4.44 -5.69
CA ASP A 74 2.71 -3.30 -5.29
C ASP A 74 1.22 -3.63 -5.22
N VAL A 75 0.71 -4.44 -6.15
CA VAL A 75 -0.68 -4.94 -6.07
C VAL A 75 -0.90 -5.72 -4.77
N VAL A 76 0.08 -6.51 -4.33
CA VAL A 76 -0.02 -7.29 -3.09
C VAL A 76 0.15 -6.39 -1.86
N CYS A 77 1.21 -5.58 -1.83
CA CYS A 77 1.61 -4.73 -0.71
C CYS A 77 0.66 -3.58 -0.44
N PHE A 78 0.13 -2.95 -1.49
CA PHE A 78 -0.66 -1.72 -1.38
C PHE A 78 -2.08 -1.88 -1.93
N GLY A 79 -2.35 -2.87 -2.79
CA GLY A 79 -3.72 -3.22 -3.20
C GLY A 79 -4.38 -4.20 -2.22
N ALA A 80 -3.89 -5.43 -2.16
CA ALA A 80 -4.52 -6.50 -1.39
C ALA A 80 -4.36 -6.34 0.12
N PHE A 81 -3.18 -5.95 0.60
CA PHE A 81 -2.91 -5.89 2.04
C PHE A 81 -3.77 -4.86 2.79
N PRO A 82 -3.88 -3.59 2.33
CA PRO A 82 -4.76 -2.61 2.98
C PRO A 82 -6.23 -3.01 2.92
N ALA A 83 -6.67 -3.61 1.81
CA ALA A 83 -8.04 -4.12 1.66
C ALA A 83 -8.35 -5.23 2.67
N LEU A 84 -7.41 -6.15 2.88
CA LEU A 84 -7.52 -7.21 3.89
C LEU A 84 -7.61 -6.63 5.31
N ILE A 85 -6.74 -5.67 5.66
CA ILE A 85 -6.79 -5.00 6.96
C ILE A 85 -8.18 -4.38 7.17
N CYS A 86 -8.68 -3.63 6.19
CA CYS A 86 -9.98 -2.97 6.29
C CYS A 86 -11.14 -3.98 6.46
N TYR A 87 -11.13 -5.08 5.71
CA TYR A 87 -12.12 -6.14 5.83
C TYR A 87 -12.14 -6.76 7.24
N LEU A 88 -10.95 -7.07 7.77
CA LEU A 88 -10.79 -7.66 9.10
C LEU A 88 -11.19 -6.68 10.22
N LEU A 89 -11.02 -5.38 10.00
CA LEU A 89 -11.45 -4.31 10.92
C LEU A 89 -12.95 -4.00 10.86
N GLY A 90 -13.70 -4.66 9.98
CA GLY A 90 -15.16 -4.59 9.96
C GLY A 90 -15.76 -3.85 8.77
N VAL A 91 -14.98 -3.55 7.73
CA VAL A 91 -15.52 -3.16 6.42
C VAL A 91 -16.19 -4.38 5.78
N ARG A 92 -17.48 -4.57 6.09
CA ARG A 92 -18.29 -5.73 5.72
C ARG A 92 -19.65 -5.30 5.14
N GLY A 93 -20.43 -6.29 4.69
CA GLY A 93 -21.72 -6.07 4.04
C GLY A 93 -21.59 -5.60 2.59
N PRO A 94 -22.70 -5.44 1.86
CA PRO A 94 -22.68 -5.17 0.42
C PRO A 94 -21.85 -3.93 0.04
N ILE A 95 -22.00 -2.84 0.78
CA ILE A 95 -21.29 -1.58 0.53
C ILE A 95 -19.79 -1.73 0.85
N GLY A 96 -19.44 -2.37 1.96
CA GLY A 96 -18.04 -2.58 2.34
C GLY A 96 -17.30 -3.48 1.35
N ILE A 97 -17.94 -4.56 0.90
CA ILE A 97 -17.38 -5.46 -0.12
C ILE A 97 -17.26 -4.73 -1.47
N ALA A 98 -18.26 -3.94 -1.87
CA ALA A 98 -18.18 -3.14 -3.09
C ALA A 98 -17.01 -2.13 -3.04
N ALA A 99 -16.79 -1.48 -1.89
CA ALA A 99 -15.66 -0.57 -1.69
C ALA A 99 -14.30 -1.28 -1.79
N ILE A 100 -14.17 -2.47 -1.19
CA ILE A 100 -12.98 -3.30 -1.28
C ILE A 100 -12.70 -3.72 -2.74
N ILE A 101 -13.73 -4.20 -3.45
CA ILE A 101 -13.60 -4.61 -4.86
C ILE A 101 -13.19 -3.41 -5.72
N LEU A 102 -13.86 -2.27 -5.57
CA LEU A 102 -13.53 -1.04 -6.29
C LEU A 102 -12.08 -0.63 -6.05
N TYR A 103 -11.64 -0.62 -4.79
CA TYR A 103 -10.27 -0.29 -4.43
C TYR A 103 -9.25 -1.23 -5.08
N CYS A 104 -9.47 -2.54 -5.01
CA CYS A 104 -8.58 -3.54 -5.60
C CYS A 104 -8.52 -3.45 -7.12
N VAL A 105 -9.68 -3.33 -7.79
CA VAL A 105 -9.75 -3.19 -9.26
C VAL A 105 -9.03 -1.92 -9.70
N ASN A 106 -9.29 -0.79 -9.05
CA ASN A 106 -8.66 0.48 -9.39
C ASN A 106 -7.15 0.46 -9.13
N SER A 107 -6.69 -0.26 -8.11
CA SER A 107 -5.26 -0.48 -7.85
C SER A 107 -4.57 -1.18 -9.02
N VAL A 108 -5.17 -2.26 -9.55
CA VAL A 108 -4.64 -3.01 -10.70
C VAL A 108 -4.69 -2.19 -11.98
N VAL A 109 -5.84 -1.55 -12.28
CA VAL A 109 -6.00 -0.70 -13.47
C VAL A 109 -4.95 0.39 -13.52
N ARG A 110 -4.72 1.03 -12.38
CA ARG A 110 -3.75 2.10 -12.24
C ARG A 110 -2.32 1.61 -12.52
N LEU A 111 -1.89 0.48 -11.93
CA LEU A 111 -0.55 -0.06 -12.18
C LEU A 111 -0.38 -0.52 -13.63
N ALA A 112 -1.40 -1.18 -14.20
CA ALA A 112 -1.40 -1.56 -15.61
C ALA A 112 -1.28 -0.34 -16.53
N TYR A 113 -2.02 0.74 -16.27
CA TYR A 113 -1.91 1.98 -17.02
C TYR A 113 -0.49 2.58 -16.95
N PHE A 114 0.07 2.69 -15.75
CA PHE A 114 1.43 3.20 -15.57
C PHE A 114 2.49 2.36 -16.29
N ASN A 115 2.39 1.03 -16.24
CA ASN A 115 3.31 0.13 -16.93
C ASN A 115 3.24 0.29 -18.45
N VAL A 116 2.03 0.42 -19.01
CA VAL A 116 1.85 0.63 -20.46
C VAL A 116 2.35 2.02 -20.88
N MET A 117 2.13 3.06 -20.06
CA MET A 117 2.59 4.42 -20.38
C MET A 117 4.12 4.56 -20.28
N GLU A 118 4.75 3.92 -19.28
CA GLU A 118 6.22 3.89 -19.15
C GLU A 118 6.84 3.13 -20.34
N ALA A 119 6.27 1.98 -20.74
CA ALA A 119 6.73 1.23 -21.92
C ALA A 119 6.63 2.03 -23.23
N LYS A 120 5.65 2.94 -23.33
CA LYS A 120 5.48 3.85 -24.47
C LYS A 120 6.35 5.11 -24.39
N ASN A 121 7.17 5.28 -23.34
CA ASN A 121 7.87 6.52 -23.00
C ASN A 121 6.95 7.76 -22.92
N ALA A 122 5.64 7.56 -22.75
CA ALA A 122 4.62 8.62 -22.79
C ALA A 122 4.57 9.46 -21.50
N LEU A 123 5.37 9.09 -20.49
CA LEU A 123 5.47 9.77 -19.20
C LEU A 123 6.60 10.83 -19.15
N VAL A 124 7.32 11.01 -20.26
CA VAL A 124 8.38 12.02 -20.41
C VAL A 124 7.90 13.06 -21.40
N THR A 125 7.75 14.31 -20.94
CA THR A 125 7.44 15.44 -21.82
C THR A 125 8.63 15.74 -22.74
N GLU A 126 8.42 16.43 -23.87
CA GLU A 126 9.50 16.84 -24.80
C GLU A 126 10.60 17.68 -24.09
N THR A 127 10.27 18.31 -22.96
CA THR A 127 11.19 19.07 -22.09
C THR A 127 11.93 18.23 -21.04
N GLY A 128 11.73 16.90 -21.00
CA GLY A 128 12.39 15.99 -20.05
C GLY A 128 11.76 15.94 -18.65
N GLU A 129 10.69 16.70 -18.40
CA GLU A 129 9.99 16.67 -17.11
C GLU A 129 9.10 15.43 -16.98
N LYS A 130 9.26 14.67 -15.88
CA LYS A 130 8.40 13.52 -15.54
C LYS A 130 7.19 14.00 -14.72
N TYR A 131 6.00 13.97 -15.31
CA TYR A 131 4.75 14.25 -14.59
C TYR A 131 4.12 12.95 -14.09
N TYR A 132 3.66 12.93 -12.83
CA TYR A 132 2.83 11.84 -12.31
C TYR A 132 1.35 12.17 -12.56
N ARG A 133 0.62 11.26 -13.22
CA ARG A 133 -0.85 11.33 -13.36
C ARG A 133 -1.51 10.50 -12.27
N GLY A 134 -2.32 11.14 -11.42
CA GLY A 134 -3.04 10.47 -10.34
C GLY A 134 -2.18 10.15 -9.10
N LEU A 135 -2.85 9.80 -8.00
CA LEU A 135 -2.26 9.57 -6.67
C LEU A 135 -1.46 8.27 -6.61
N PRO A 136 -0.16 8.15 -6.26
CA PRO A 136 0.64 6.89 -6.15
C PRO A 136 -0.04 5.73 -5.42
N ILE A 137 0.18 4.46 -5.78
CA ILE A 137 -0.50 3.33 -5.10
C ILE A 137 -0.01 3.19 -3.66
N THR A 138 1.26 3.49 -3.47
CA THR A 138 1.96 3.53 -2.18
C THR A 138 1.41 4.59 -1.23
N SER A 139 0.56 5.50 -1.71
CA SER A 139 -0.16 6.46 -0.86
C SER A 139 -1.02 5.78 0.19
N MET A 140 -1.50 4.55 -0.06
CA MET A 140 -2.27 3.82 0.94
C MET A 140 -1.47 3.43 2.18
N ALA A 141 -0.14 3.27 2.06
CA ALA A 141 0.75 3.04 3.21
C ALA A 141 0.85 4.26 4.14
N ILE A 142 0.35 5.41 3.70
CA ILE A 142 0.32 6.68 4.43
C ILE A 142 -1.09 6.91 4.96
N VAL A 143 -2.09 6.79 4.07
CA VAL A 143 -3.50 7.04 4.40
C VAL A 143 -3.99 6.06 5.47
N LEU A 144 -3.70 4.77 5.34
CA LEU A 144 -4.27 3.78 6.26
C LEU A 144 -3.79 3.95 7.71
N PRO A 145 -2.49 4.10 8.02
CA PRO A 145 -2.05 4.41 9.39
C PRO A 145 -2.70 5.67 9.97
N LEU A 146 -2.92 6.71 9.15
CA LEU A 146 -3.55 7.95 9.59
C LEU A 146 -5.04 7.78 9.87
N VAL A 147 -5.79 7.11 8.99
CA VAL A 147 -7.20 6.78 9.22
C VAL A 147 -7.34 5.90 10.46
N PHE A 148 -6.36 5.02 10.70
CA PHE A 148 -6.33 4.20 11.89
C PHE A 148 -6.24 5.00 13.19
N MET A 149 -5.56 6.16 13.19
CA MET A 149 -5.51 7.06 14.36
C MET A 149 -6.88 7.66 14.72
N VAL A 150 -7.81 7.75 13.77
CA VAL A 150 -9.14 8.31 14.00
C VAL A 150 -9.90 7.52 15.07
N GLN A 151 -9.62 6.21 15.20
CA GLN A 151 -10.29 5.35 16.19
C GLN A 151 -10.15 5.85 17.64
N PHE A 152 -9.10 6.62 17.95
CA PHE A 152 -8.90 7.16 19.31
C PHE A 152 -9.91 8.24 19.66
N PHE A 153 -10.51 8.87 18.66
CA PHE A 153 -11.35 10.06 18.81
C PHE A 153 -12.81 9.81 18.49
N VAL A 154 -13.16 8.68 17.86
CA VAL A 154 -14.50 8.41 17.35
C VAL A 154 -15.03 7.04 17.77
N PRO A 155 -16.35 6.86 17.86
CA PRO A 155 -16.96 5.54 18.06
C PRO A 155 -16.69 4.57 16.90
N ASP A 156 -16.73 3.27 17.19
CA ASP A 156 -16.43 2.17 16.25
C ASP A 156 -17.19 2.26 14.91
N TYR A 157 -18.46 2.70 14.92
CA TYR A 157 -19.25 2.80 13.69
C TYR A 157 -18.75 3.92 12.77
N ILE A 158 -18.33 5.06 13.33
CA ILE A 158 -17.73 6.16 12.58
C ILE A 158 -16.37 5.71 12.04
N PHE A 159 -15.57 5.03 12.87
CA PHE A 159 -14.29 4.48 12.43
C PHE A 159 -14.41 3.55 11.22
N ARG A 160 -15.37 2.60 11.26
CA ARG A 160 -15.65 1.73 10.11
C ARG A 160 -16.10 2.50 8.87
N LEU A 161 -16.92 3.54 9.05
CA LEU A 161 -17.32 4.42 7.95
C LEU A 161 -16.11 5.16 7.35
N CYS A 162 -15.19 5.66 8.19
CA CYS A 162 -13.95 6.28 7.72
C CYS A 162 -13.10 5.32 6.89
N LEU A 163 -13.00 4.03 7.27
CA LEU A 163 -12.29 3.03 6.47
C LEU A 163 -12.93 2.79 5.11
N VAL A 164 -14.27 2.68 5.05
CA VAL A 164 -15.00 2.55 3.77
C VAL A 164 -14.76 3.76 2.88
N LEU A 165 -14.90 4.96 3.42
CA LEU A 165 -14.68 6.20 2.68
C LEU A 165 -13.24 6.31 2.21
N ALA A 166 -12.26 5.93 3.03
CA ALA A 166 -10.86 5.91 2.63
C ALA A 166 -10.62 4.98 1.43
N LEU A 167 -11.17 3.76 1.44
CA LEU A 167 -11.05 2.83 0.30
C LEU A 167 -11.68 3.40 -0.98
N ILE A 168 -12.88 3.99 -0.88
CA ILE A 168 -13.57 4.57 -2.03
C ILE A 168 -12.80 5.78 -2.58
N ILE A 169 -12.44 6.72 -1.71
CA ILE A 169 -11.77 7.97 -2.11
C ILE A 169 -10.40 7.66 -2.71
N VAL A 170 -9.57 6.85 -2.03
CA VAL A 170 -8.25 6.48 -2.54
C VAL A 170 -8.38 5.66 -3.82
N GLY A 171 -9.31 4.71 -3.86
CA GLY A 171 -9.59 3.90 -5.05
C GLY A 171 -9.98 4.76 -6.25
N ILE A 172 -10.84 5.76 -6.09
CA ILE A 172 -11.20 6.70 -7.17
C ILE A 172 -9.98 7.55 -7.56
N LEU A 173 -9.22 8.07 -6.60
CA LEU A 173 -8.03 8.89 -6.84
C LEU A 173 -6.91 8.15 -7.60
N PHE A 174 -6.91 6.82 -7.63
CA PHE A 174 -5.99 6.03 -8.45
C PHE A 174 -6.27 6.12 -9.95
N VAL A 175 -7.52 6.37 -10.34
CA VAL A 175 -7.96 6.39 -11.76
C VAL A 175 -8.29 7.80 -12.24
N VAL A 176 -8.56 8.75 -11.33
CA VAL A 176 -8.78 10.15 -11.70
C VAL A 176 -7.50 10.76 -12.25
N ASP A 177 -7.62 11.39 -13.42
CA ASP A 177 -6.51 12.10 -14.06
C ASP A 177 -6.37 13.51 -13.47
N PHE A 178 -5.41 13.66 -12.55
CA PHE A 178 -4.96 14.96 -12.08
C PHE A 178 -3.44 15.00 -12.03
N LYS A 179 -2.88 16.18 -12.32
CA LYS A 179 -1.43 16.39 -12.36
C LYS A 179 -0.90 16.54 -10.93
N LEU A 180 -0.20 15.53 -10.43
CA LEU A 180 0.54 15.64 -9.18
C LEU A 180 1.97 16.10 -9.45
N LYS A 181 2.33 17.25 -8.87
CA LYS A 181 3.72 17.68 -8.81
C LYS A 181 4.48 16.70 -7.92
N LYS A 182 5.62 16.21 -8.41
CA LYS A 182 6.47 15.29 -7.66
C LYS A 182 6.85 15.93 -6.31
N PRO A 183 6.58 15.26 -5.17
CA PRO A 183 6.94 15.78 -3.87
C PRO A 183 8.46 15.92 -3.76
N ASN A 184 8.91 17.03 -3.18
CA ASN A 184 10.33 17.27 -2.93
C ASN A 184 10.83 16.29 -1.85
N ASN A 185 12.14 16.05 -1.78
CA ASN A 185 12.75 15.19 -0.76
C ASN A 185 12.40 15.64 0.67
N ALA A 186 12.26 16.95 0.91
CA ALA A 186 11.81 17.49 2.19
C ALA A 186 10.36 17.09 2.51
N THR A 187 9.45 17.17 1.52
CA THR A 187 8.05 16.76 1.68
C THR A 187 7.94 15.27 1.97
N LEU A 188 8.73 14.43 1.28
CA LEU A 188 8.81 13.00 1.55
C LEU A 188 9.32 12.71 2.97
N ALA A 189 10.34 13.43 3.43
CA ALA A 189 10.87 13.27 4.78
C ALA A 189 9.83 13.63 5.86
N VAL A 190 9.11 14.74 5.67
CA VAL A 190 7.99 15.14 6.56
C VAL A 190 6.92 14.06 6.59
N LEU A 191 6.56 13.53 5.42
CA LEU A 191 5.51 12.52 5.32
C LEU A 191 5.92 11.21 6.02
N VAL A 192 7.16 10.76 5.85
CA VAL A 192 7.70 9.59 6.57
C VAL A 192 7.73 9.85 8.08
N ALA A 193 8.12 11.06 8.51
CA ALA A 193 8.10 11.41 9.93
C ALA A 193 6.68 11.38 10.51
N VAL A 194 5.70 11.92 9.79
CA VAL A 194 4.28 11.90 10.19
C VAL A 194 3.77 10.47 10.33
N VAL A 195 4.04 9.61 9.35
CA VAL A 195 3.66 8.18 9.41
C VAL A 195 4.39 7.48 10.56
N GLY A 196 5.69 7.73 10.74
CA GLY A 196 6.48 7.16 11.82
C GLY A 196 5.95 7.52 13.21
N VAL A 197 5.57 8.79 13.40
CA VAL A 197 4.92 9.26 14.64
C VAL A 197 3.57 8.60 14.83
N ALA A 198 2.73 8.53 13.79
CA ALA A 198 1.42 7.87 13.86
C ALA A 198 1.55 6.39 14.25
N VAL A 199 2.49 5.66 13.63
CA VAL A 199 2.77 4.26 13.97
C VAL A 199 3.34 4.12 15.39
N LEU A 200 4.21 5.03 15.84
CA LEU A 200 4.74 4.99 17.20
C LEU A 200 3.64 5.23 18.25
N ILE A 201 2.77 6.22 18.02
CA ILE A 201 1.57 6.46 18.85
C ILE A 201 0.69 5.21 18.85
N MET A 202 0.46 4.60 17.69
CA MET A 202 -0.31 3.37 17.57
C MET A 202 0.26 2.23 18.44
N LEU A 203 1.58 2.02 18.40
CA LEU A 203 2.23 0.96 19.15
C LEU A 203 2.06 1.16 20.66
N ILE A 204 2.24 2.40 21.13
CA ILE A 204 2.20 2.76 22.56
C ILE A 204 0.76 2.82 23.10
N PHE A 205 -0.13 3.55 22.42
CA PHE A 205 -1.42 3.96 23.00
C PHE A 205 -2.60 3.06 22.61
N THR A 206 -2.51 2.26 21.54
CA THR A 206 -3.69 1.50 21.11
C THR A 206 -3.94 0.30 22.03
N ASN A 207 -4.97 0.36 22.88
CA ASN A 207 -5.58 -0.83 23.43
C ASN A 207 -6.70 -1.24 22.48
N TYR A 208 -6.37 -2.06 21.47
CA TYR A 208 -7.34 -2.49 20.45
C TYR A 208 -8.53 -3.21 21.12
N ARG A 209 -9.68 -2.54 21.18
CA ARG A 209 -10.92 -3.06 21.80
C ARG A 209 -11.87 -3.71 20.79
N ILE A 210 -11.44 -3.91 19.55
CA ILE A 210 -12.27 -4.61 18.56
C ILE A 210 -12.02 -6.11 18.71
N SER A 211 -13.02 -6.81 19.27
CA SER A 211 -13.02 -8.28 19.30
C SER A 211 -12.94 -8.80 17.88
N PHE A 212 -11.93 -9.63 17.59
CA PHE A 212 -11.76 -10.31 16.31
C PHE A 212 -13.00 -11.17 16.07
N HIS A 213 -13.97 -10.65 15.32
CA HIS A 213 -15.12 -11.43 14.89
C HIS A 213 -14.65 -12.31 13.72
N ALA A 214 -13.99 -13.41 14.07
CA ALA A 214 -13.79 -14.55 13.19
C ALA A 214 -15.18 -15.07 12.77
N GLY A 215 -15.78 -14.46 11.75
CA GLY A 215 -16.98 -14.99 11.10
C GLY A 215 -16.67 -16.22 10.25
N TRP A 216 -15.64 -16.99 10.62
CA TRP A 216 -15.12 -18.10 9.83
C TRP A 216 -15.22 -19.39 10.65
N PRO A 217 -16.29 -20.19 10.45
CA PRO A 217 -16.59 -21.37 11.28
C PRO A 217 -15.50 -22.45 11.30
N TRP A 218 -14.56 -22.46 10.35
CA TRP A 218 -13.56 -23.54 10.22
C TRP A 218 -12.15 -23.21 10.71
N PHE A 219 -11.81 -21.93 10.95
CA PHE A 219 -10.45 -21.57 11.36
C PHE A 219 -10.20 -21.81 12.86
N THR A 220 -11.26 -21.77 13.69
CA THR A 220 -11.18 -22.01 15.14
C THR A 220 -10.94 -23.47 15.51
N ARG A 221 -11.00 -24.41 14.56
CA ARG A 221 -10.85 -25.85 14.83
C ARG A 221 -9.41 -26.34 14.93
N TRP A 222 -8.41 -25.50 14.65
CA TRP A 222 -7.00 -25.91 14.55
C TRP A 222 -6.07 -25.27 15.59
N VAL A 223 -6.59 -24.56 16.60
CA VAL A 223 -5.78 -23.85 17.61
C VAL A 223 -6.08 -24.32 19.05
N HIS A 224 -6.37 -25.62 19.22
CA HIS A 224 -6.40 -26.26 20.54
C HIS A 224 -5.48 -27.48 20.54
#